data_AF-A0A812EBZ3-F1
#
_entry.id   AF-A0A812EBZ3-F1
#
_cell.length_a   1.000
_cell.length_b   1.000
_cell.length_c   1.000
_cell.angle_alpha   90.00
_cell.angle_beta   90.00
_cell.angle_gamma   90.00
#
_symmetry.space_group_name_H-M   'P 1'
#
loop_
_entity.id
_entity.type
_entity.pdbx_description
1 polymer ?
#
loop_
_entity_poly.entity_id
_entity_poly.type
_entity_poly.pdbx_seq_one_letter_code
_entity_poly.pdbx_strand_id
1 'polypeptide(L)'
;MVLAGDDFVSSIVDTYDLLYNKGVEAYTRQRWFECLTHLNGALTDYRVYRSTLVTCKRECRKKSSDDDGALSTKPRITEMQIFFRILKRSNCIRKCKQNHFGNRPDVLASRGIEEEFEFRKPYDFLQYCHYKLDNIKEAVASSYTFLMANPKHKATLKNLLYYQRLPGILDDHFIDMERKIFQYPIYL
;
A
#
# COMPACT_ATOMS: atom_id res chain seq x y z
N MET A 1 -36.86 30.99 8.52
CA MET A 1 -36.58 29.89 7.59
C MET A 1 -35.08 29.65 7.65
N VAL A 2 -34.63 28.79 8.59
CA VAL A 2 -33.21 28.57 8.89
C VAL A 2 -32.77 27.30 8.15
N LEU A 3 -31.66 27.43 7.42
CA LEU A 3 -31.06 26.42 6.57
C LEU A 3 -30.46 25.27 7.41
N ALA A 4 -30.59 24.06 6.88
CA ALA A 4 -30.05 22.83 7.42
C ALA A 4 -28.52 22.89 7.56
N GLY A 5 -28.03 22.67 8.77
CA GLY A 5 -26.63 22.31 9.04
C GLY A 5 -26.59 20.81 9.31
N ASP A 6 -26.19 20.05 8.31
CA ASP A 6 -25.94 18.61 8.42
C ASP A 6 -24.43 18.44 8.68
N ASP A 7 -24.02 18.74 9.91
CA ASP A 7 -22.67 18.43 10.42
C ASP A 7 -22.63 16.95 10.84
N PHE A 8 -22.64 16.05 9.86
CA PHE A 8 -22.27 14.65 10.07
C PHE A 8 -20.94 14.36 9.36
N VAL A 9 -19.87 15.02 9.78
CA VAL A 9 -18.51 14.54 9.52
C VAL A 9 -18.25 13.36 10.45
N SER A 10 -18.89 12.23 10.14
CA SER A 10 -18.36 10.93 10.53
C SER A 10 -16.98 10.82 9.88
N SER A 11 -15.93 10.70 10.70
CA SER A 11 -14.55 10.61 10.25
C SER A 11 -14.31 9.33 9.45
N ILE A 12 -14.76 9.32 8.19
CA ILE A 12 -14.33 8.34 7.20
C ILE A 12 -12.90 8.73 6.87
N VAL A 13 -11.95 8.08 7.54
CA VAL A 13 -10.56 8.08 7.08
C VAL A 13 -10.59 7.38 5.72
N ASP A 14 -10.37 8.13 4.64
CA ASP A 14 -10.31 7.57 3.30
C ASP A 14 -9.25 6.45 3.27
N THR A 15 -9.63 5.27 2.77
CA THR A 15 -8.74 4.11 2.65
C THR A 15 -7.84 4.22 1.43
N TYR A 16 -6.73 3.48 1.40
CA TYR A 16 -5.75 3.58 0.30
C TYR A 16 -6.37 3.34 -1.09
N ASP A 17 -7.36 2.46 -1.21
CA ASP A 17 -8.06 2.20 -2.46
C ASP A 17 -8.91 3.40 -2.92
N LEU A 18 -9.63 4.03 -1.99
CA LEU A 18 -10.40 5.24 -2.27
C LEU A 18 -9.48 6.42 -2.61
N LEU A 19 -8.41 6.61 -1.85
CA LEU A 19 -7.40 7.62 -2.11
C LEU A 19 -6.68 7.39 -3.44
N TYR A 20 -6.35 6.15 -3.77
CA TYR A 20 -5.74 5.81 -5.04
C TYR A 20 -6.65 6.17 -6.21
N ASN A 21 -7.94 5.80 -6.14
CA ASN A 21 -8.91 6.16 -7.18
C ASN A 21 -9.07 7.68 -7.33
N LYS A 22 -9.20 8.42 -6.21
CA LYS A 22 -9.23 9.90 -6.23
C LYS A 22 -7.96 10.49 -6.85
N GLY A 23 -6.80 9.93 -6.53
CA GLY A 23 -5.51 10.36 -7.06
C GLY A 23 -5.36 10.11 -8.58
N VAL A 24 -5.78 8.94 -9.06
CA VAL A 24 -5.81 8.61 -10.49
C VAL A 24 -6.81 9.48 -11.24
N GLU A 25 -7.99 9.74 -10.67
CA GLU A 25 -8.97 10.67 -11.24
C GLU A 25 -8.41 12.09 -11.34
N ALA A 26 -7.74 12.57 -10.29
CA ALA A 26 -7.07 13.86 -10.28
C ALA A 26 -5.95 13.93 -11.33
N TYR A 27 -5.16 12.87 -11.51
CA TYR A 27 -4.17 12.75 -12.58
C TYR A 27 -4.83 12.89 -13.97
N THR A 28 -5.91 12.16 -14.23
CA THR A 28 -6.64 12.23 -15.51
C THR A 28 -7.21 13.63 -15.76
N ARG A 29 -7.66 14.31 -14.70
CA ARG A 29 -8.17 15.69 -14.76
C ARG A 29 -7.08 16.76 -14.69
N GLN A 30 -5.80 16.37 -14.70
CA GLN A 30 -4.65 17.27 -14.63
C GLN A 30 -4.61 18.16 -13.38
N ARG A 31 -5.22 17.71 -12.28
CA ARG A 31 -5.18 18.37 -10.97
C ARG A 31 -3.98 17.86 -10.20
N TRP A 32 -2.81 18.39 -10.51
CA TRP A 32 -1.53 17.82 -10.07
C TRP A 32 -1.35 17.82 -8.55
N PHE A 33 -1.79 18.88 -7.86
CA PHE A 33 -1.71 18.95 -6.40
C PHE A 33 -2.63 17.94 -5.71
N GLU A 34 -3.88 17.78 -6.19
CA GLU A 34 -4.82 16.75 -5.70
C GLU A 34 -4.28 15.35 -5.98
N CYS A 35 -3.73 15.10 -7.18
CA CYS A 35 -3.07 13.84 -7.52
C CYS A 35 -1.97 13.50 -6.51
N LEU A 36 -1.04 14.44 -6.29
CA LEU A 36 0.07 14.27 -5.35
C LEU A 36 -0.43 13.97 -3.93
N THR A 37 -1.41 14.74 -3.46
CA THR A 37 -1.97 14.63 -2.12
C THR A 37 -2.63 13.27 -1.91
N HIS A 38 -3.52 12.88 -2.82
CA HIS A 38 -4.27 11.63 -2.70
C HIS A 38 -3.38 10.40 -2.84
N LEU A 39 -2.45 10.37 -3.81
CA LEU A 39 -1.56 9.22 -3.99
C LEU A 39 -0.57 9.03 -2.83
N ASN A 40 -0.05 10.12 -2.25
CA ASN A 40 0.79 10.03 -1.05
C ASN A 40 0.00 9.56 0.18
N GLY A 41 -1.24 10.03 0.33
CA GLY A 41 -2.16 9.52 1.34
C GLY A 41 -2.41 8.03 1.16
N ALA A 42 -2.64 7.59 -0.08
CA ALA A 42 -2.87 6.19 -0.42
C ALA A 42 -1.67 5.30 -0.06
N LEU A 43 -0.44 5.71 -0.41
CA LEU A 43 0.78 5.01 -0.03
C LEU A 43 0.96 4.92 1.49
N THR A 44 0.65 6.00 2.20
CA THR A 44 0.77 6.06 3.67
C THR A 44 -0.19 5.08 4.33
N ASP A 45 -1.48 5.13 3.98
CA ASP A 45 -2.47 4.19 4.51
C ASP A 45 -2.15 2.74 4.12
N TYR A 46 -1.72 2.49 2.88
CA TYR A 46 -1.35 1.15 2.43
C TYR A 46 -0.24 0.53 3.28
N ARG A 47 0.82 1.28 3.59
CA ARG A 47 1.93 0.82 4.45
C ARG A 47 1.43 0.45 5.85
N VAL A 48 0.56 1.27 6.44
CA VAL A 48 -0.05 1.01 7.76
C VAL A 48 -0.94 -0.23 7.71
N TYR A 49 -1.81 -0.33 6.70
CA TYR A 49 -2.69 -1.47 6.50
C TYR A 49 -1.91 -2.79 6.36
N ARG A 50 -0.92 -2.82 5.47
CA ARG A 50 -0.13 -4.02 5.16
C ARG A 50 0.75 -4.45 6.34
N SER A 51 1.37 -3.51 7.05
CA SER A 51 2.17 -3.83 8.25
C SER A 51 1.30 -4.38 9.38
N THR A 52 0.13 -3.80 9.60
CA THR A 52 -0.84 -4.28 10.59
C THR A 52 -1.34 -5.68 10.24
N LEU A 53 -1.65 -5.93 8.96
CA LEU A 53 -2.10 -7.24 8.50
C LEU A 53 -1.05 -8.34 8.75
N VAL A 54 0.23 -8.04 8.52
CA VAL A 54 1.34 -8.96 8.82
C VAL A 54 1.43 -9.23 10.32
N THR A 55 1.33 -8.18 11.15
CA THR A 55 1.34 -8.30 12.61
C THR A 55 0.19 -9.16 13.12
N CYS A 56 -1.04 -8.87 12.70
CA CYS A 56 -2.22 -9.67 13.04
C CYS A 56 -2.06 -11.15 12.64
N LYS A 57 -1.58 -11.42 11.42
CA LYS A 57 -1.34 -12.80 10.94
C LYS A 57 -0.31 -13.54 11.80
N ARG A 58 0.75 -12.85 12.23
CA ARG A 58 1.82 -13.40 13.06
C ARG A 58 1.33 -13.71 14.47
N GLU A 59 0.65 -12.76 15.11
CA GLU A 59 0.16 -12.91 16.49
C GLU A 59 -0.94 -13.95 16.61
N CYS A 60 -1.89 -13.97 15.66
CA CYS A 60 -2.93 -15.00 15.64
C CYS A 60 -2.37 -16.40 15.36
N ARG A 61 -1.26 -16.52 14.60
CA ARG A 61 -0.56 -17.80 14.44
C ARG A 61 0.06 -18.28 15.76
N LYS A 62 0.69 -17.38 16.53
CA LYS A 62 1.23 -17.72 17.86
C LYS A 62 0.14 -18.20 18.82
N LYS A 63 -0.95 -17.43 18.93
CA LYS A 63 -2.11 -17.79 19.77
C LYS A 63 -2.74 -19.14 19.42
N SER A 64 -2.75 -19.54 18.14
CA SER A 64 -3.23 -20.87 17.74
C SER A 64 -2.27 -22.00 18.12
N SER A 65 -0.96 -21.74 18.14
CA SER A 65 0.05 -22.74 18.51
C SER A 65 0.09 -23.01 20.02
N ASP A 66 -0.13 -21.98 20.84
CA ASP A 66 -0.18 -22.13 22.31
C ASP A 66 -1.39 -22.98 22.76
N ASP A 67 -2.50 -22.85 22.05
CA ASP A 67 -3.75 -23.58 22.30
C ASP A 67 -3.66 -25.06 21.88
N ASP A 68 -2.79 -25.37 20.91
CA ASP A 68 -2.55 -26.73 20.41
C ASP A 68 -1.70 -27.60 21.33
N GLY A 69 -0.96 -27.00 22.28
CA GLY A 69 -0.25 -27.73 23.34
C GLY A 69 -1.18 -28.61 24.19
N ALA A 70 -2.47 -28.25 24.29
CA ALA A 70 -3.49 -29.02 24.99
C ALA A 70 -4.09 -30.17 24.15
N LEU A 71 -4.00 -30.12 22.81
CA LEU A 71 -4.49 -31.17 21.89
C LEU A 71 -3.42 -32.23 21.55
N SER A 72 -2.16 -31.97 21.86
CA SER A 72 -1.01 -32.81 21.50
C SER A 72 -0.96 -34.19 22.19
N THR A 73 -1.89 -34.47 23.12
CA THR A 73 -1.99 -35.76 23.80
C THR A 73 -2.81 -36.81 23.03
N LYS A 74 -3.38 -36.48 21.86
CA LYS A 74 -4.16 -37.43 21.04
C LYS A 74 -3.48 -37.73 19.70
N PRO A 75 -3.31 -39.01 19.32
CA PRO A 75 -2.44 -39.43 18.20
C PRO A 75 -3.00 -39.16 16.79
N ARG A 76 -4.25 -38.72 16.63
CA ARG A 76 -4.82 -38.33 15.34
C ARG A 76 -5.56 -37.00 15.44
N ILE A 77 -5.05 -36.00 14.72
CA ILE A 77 -5.78 -34.77 14.45
C ILE A 77 -6.88 -35.09 13.43
N THR A 78 -8.13 -34.79 13.74
CA THR A 78 -9.25 -35.01 12.81
C THR A 78 -9.43 -33.83 11.87
N GLU A 79 -10.04 -34.04 10.71
CA GLU A 79 -10.38 -32.96 9.77
C GLU A 79 -11.16 -31.83 10.46
N MET A 80 -12.11 -32.18 11.35
CA MET A 80 -12.88 -31.22 12.14
C MET A 80 -12.00 -30.34 13.03
N GLN A 81 -10.93 -30.88 13.62
CA GLN A 81 -9.98 -30.09 14.41
C GLN A 81 -9.18 -29.13 13.52
N ILE A 82 -8.82 -29.54 12.30
CA ILE A 82 -8.15 -28.66 11.33
C ILE A 82 -9.08 -27.51 10.93
N PHE A 83 -10.34 -27.80 10.57
CA PHE A 83 -11.33 -26.77 10.24
C PHE A 83 -11.53 -25.81 11.41
N PHE A 84 -11.64 -26.30 12.64
CA PHE A 84 -11.79 -25.47 13.82
C PHE A 84 -10.59 -24.52 14.02
N ARG A 85 -9.36 -25.01 13.81
CA ARG A 85 -8.14 -24.16 13.86
C ARG A 85 -8.17 -23.06 12.80
N ILE A 86 -8.59 -23.37 11.57
CA ILE A 86 -8.71 -22.39 10.49
C ILE A 86 -9.74 -21.31 10.87
N LEU A 87 -10.92 -21.71 11.35
CA LEU A 87 -11.98 -20.77 11.75
C LEU A 87 -11.55 -19.90 12.95
N LYS A 88 -10.91 -20.49 13.97
CA LYS A 88 -10.40 -19.76 15.13
C LYS A 88 -9.35 -18.72 14.72
N ARG A 89 -8.40 -19.12 13.86
CA ARG A 89 -7.38 -18.21 13.33
C ARG A 89 -7.99 -17.11 12.47
N SER A 90 -8.94 -17.43 11.59
CA SER A 90 -9.66 -16.47 10.76
C SER A 90 -10.38 -15.43 11.61
N ASN A 91 -11.13 -15.86 12.63
CA ASN A 91 -11.84 -14.96 13.55
C ASN A 91 -10.87 -14.08 14.36
N CYS A 92 -9.71 -14.62 14.77
CA CYS A 92 -8.66 -13.84 15.43
C CYS A 92 -8.14 -12.71 14.52
N ILE A 93 -7.82 -13.03 13.26
CA ILE A 93 -7.31 -12.03 12.30
C ILE A 93 -8.37 -10.96 12.07
N ARG A 94 -9.64 -11.35 11.85
CA ARG A 94 -10.75 -10.41 11.68
C ARG A 94 -10.89 -9.46 12.87
N LYS A 95 -10.89 -9.99 14.10
CA LYS A 95 -10.95 -9.17 15.32
C LYS A 95 -9.73 -8.24 15.46
N CYS A 96 -8.53 -8.72 15.13
CA CYS A 96 -7.33 -7.90 15.16
C CYS A 96 -7.44 -6.72 14.18
N LYS A 97 -7.87 -6.97 12.93
CA LYS A 97 -8.12 -5.90 11.95
C LYS A 97 -9.17 -4.91 12.45
N GLN A 98 -10.26 -5.40 13.02
CA GLN A 98 -11.33 -4.55 13.58
C GLN A 98 -10.83 -3.67 14.73
N ASN A 99 -9.91 -4.16 15.55
CA ASN A 99 -9.33 -3.37 16.64
C ASN A 99 -8.44 -2.23 16.13
N HIS A 100 -7.73 -2.44 15.01
CA HIS A 100 -6.85 -1.42 14.43
C HIS A 100 -7.57 -0.44 13.49
N PHE A 101 -8.59 -0.92 12.78
CA PHE A 101 -9.23 -0.16 11.69
C PHE A 101 -10.73 0.05 11.88
N GLY A 102 -11.28 -0.31 13.04
CA GLY A 102 -12.72 -0.22 13.31
C GLY A 102 -13.51 -1.05 12.30
N ASN A 103 -14.55 -0.44 11.73
CA ASN A 103 -15.43 -1.09 10.76
C ASN A 103 -14.93 -1.03 9.32
N ARG A 104 -13.62 -0.85 9.10
CA ARG A 104 -13.02 -0.88 7.75
C ARG A 104 -13.31 -2.21 7.06
N PRO A 105 -13.99 -2.20 5.88
CA PRO A 105 -14.26 -3.42 5.12
C PRO A 105 -13.00 -4.17 4.69
N ASP A 106 -13.06 -5.50 4.74
CA ASP A 106 -11.96 -6.38 4.29
C ASP A 106 -11.81 -6.43 2.75
N VAL A 107 -12.84 -6.02 2.00
CA VAL A 107 -13.00 -6.24 0.55
C VAL A 107 -12.85 -4.94 -0.27
N LEU A 108 -12.45 -3.83 0.35
CA LEU A 108 -12.40 -2.51 -0.32
C LEU A 108 -11.37 -2.43 -1.45
N ALA A 109 -10.17 -2.97 -1.24
CA ALA A 109 -9.27 -3.17 -2.36
C ALA A 109 -9.80 -4.32 -3.20
N SER A 110 -10.34 -3.99 -4.39
CA SER A 110 -10.44 -5.00 -5.43
C SER A 110 -9.05 -5.65 -5.56
N ARG A 111 -9.00 -6.97 -5.78
CA ARG A 111 -7.73 -7.69 -5.93
C ARG A 111 -6.76 -6.99 -6.89
N GLY A 112 -7.30 -6.27 -7.88
CA GLY A 112 -6.53 -5.42 -8.78
C GLY A 112 -5.79 -4.29 -8.07
N ILE A 113 -6.42 -3.52 -7.17
CA ILE A 113 -5.74 -2.40 -6.49
C ILE A 113 -4.59 -2.89 -5.61
N GLU A 114 -4.75 -4.00 -4.88
CA GLU A 114 -3.63 -4.56 -4.10
C GLU A 114 -2.43 -4.88 -5.00
N GLU A 115 -2.70 -5.50 -6.15
CA GLU A 115 -1.69 -5.82 -7.17
C GLU A 115 -1.02 -4.55 -7.72
N GLU A 116 -1.78 -3.47 -7.98
CA GLU A 116 -1.22 -2.18 -8.39
C GLU A 116 -0.21 -1.65 -7.37
N PHE A 117 -0.47 -1.79 -6.06
CA PHE A 117 0.46 -1.37 -5.01
C PHE A 117 1.67 -2.31 -4.90
N GLU A 118 1.49 -3.62 -5.07
CA GLU A 118 2.60 -4.58 -5.12
C GLU A 118 3.56 -4.28 -6.28
N PHE A 119 3.02 -3.89 -7.43
CA PHE A 119 3.79 -3.42 -8.60
C PHE A 119 4.14 -1.92 -8.53
N ARG A 120 3.95 -1.26 -7.39
CA ARG A 120 4.35 0.13 -7.15
C ARG A 120 3.73 1.13 -8.14
N LYS A 121 2.56 0.82 -8.72
CA LYS A 121 1.87 1.66 -9.70
C LYS A 121 1.59 3.09 -9.23
N PRO A 122 1.28 3.40 -7.96
CA PRO A 122 1.13 4.78 -7.51
C PRO A 122 2.31 5.68 -7.89
N TYR A 123 3.53 5.12 -7.92
CA TYR A 123 4.74 5.86 -8.29
C TYR A 123 4.81 6.22 -9.78
N ASP A 124 4.19 5.43 -10.65
CA ASP A 124 4.08 5.75 -12.09
C ASP A 124 3.23 7.01 -12.31
N PHE A 125 2.20 7.23 -11.49
CA PHE A 125 1.42 8.47 -11.50
C PHE A 125 2.14 9.61 -10.77
N LEU A 126 2.73 9.33 -9.60
CA LEU A 126 3.44 10.33 -8.80
C LEU A 126 4.59 10.97 -9.57
N GLN A 127 5.33 10.24 -10.41
CA GLN A 127 6.39 10.87 -11.22
C GLN A 127 5.86 12.04 -12.07
N TYR A 128 4.68 11.88 -12.69
CA TYR A 128 4.08 12.92 -13.50
C TYR A 128 3.53 14.06 -12.65
N CYS A 129 2.89 13.74 -11.52
CA CYS A 129 2.34 14.77 -10.63
C CYS A 129 3.45 15.62 -10.01
N HIS A 130 4.58 15.02 -9.63
CA HIS A 130 5.79 15.75 -9.23
C HIS A 130 6.38 16.58 -10.36
N TYR A 131 6.56 15.98 -11.55
CA TYR A 131 7.12 16.68 -12.71
C TYR A 131 6.29 17.90 -13.11
N LYS A 132 4.96 17.80 -13.08
CA LYS A 132 4.03 18.90 -13.40
C LYS A 132 4.00 20.01 -12.36
N LEU A 133 4.47 19.73 -11.15
CA LEU A 133 4.62 20.68 -10.05
C LEU A 133 6.07 21.19 -9.89
N ASP A 134 6.94 20.92 -10.87
CA ASP A 134 8.37 21.30 -10.88
C ASP A 134 9.21 20.64 -9.75
N ASN A 135 8.68 19.57 -9.15
CA ASN A 135 9.37 18.77 -8.13
C ASN A 135 10.19 17.67 -8.81
N ILE A 136 11.21 18.05 -9.58
CA ILE A 136 11.92 17.12 -10.48
C ILE A 136 12.64 16.00 -9.70
N LYS A 137 13.20 16.27 -8.52
CA LYS A 137 13.91 15.27 -7.72
C LYS A 137 12.99 14.12 -7.30
N GLU A 138 11.81 14.47 -6.81
CA GLU A 138 10.79 13.51 -6.41
C GLU A 138 10.18 12.78 -7.61
N ALA A 139 10.12 13.43 -8.78
CA ALA A 139 9.74 12.78 -10.03
C ALA A 139 10.73 11.67 -10.42
N VAL A 140 12.03 11.94 -10.32
CA VAL A 140 13.10 10.95 -10.55
C VAL A 140 12.97 9.78 -9.57
N ALA A 141 12.89 10.06 -8.27
CA ALA A 141 12.76 9.04 -7.24
C ALA A 141 11.50 8.18 -7.48
N SER A 142 10.37 8.80 -7.85
CA SER A 142 9.12 8.08 -8.14
C SER A 142 9.27 7.16 -9.35
N SER A 143 9.83 7.69 -10.44
CA SER A 143 10.05 6.92 -11.67
C SER A 143 11.00 5.74 -11.42
N TYR A 144 12.06 5.95 -10.64
CA TYR A 144 13.02 4.91 -10.26
C TYR A 144 12.38 3.86 -9.35
N THR A 145 11.61 4.28 -8.35
CA THR A 145 10.86 3.40 -7.44
C THR A 145 9.91 2.48 -8.20
N PHE A 146 9.21 3.00 -9.21
CA PHE A 146 8.35 2.19 -10.09
C PHE A 146 9.16 1.21 -10.95
N LEU A 147 10.29 1.65 -11.53
CA LEU A 147 11.15 0.79 -12.34
C LEU A 147 11.68 -0.41 -11.57
N MET A 148 12.03 -0.25 -10.29
CA MET A 148 12.54 -1.34 -9.45
C MET A 148 11.58 -2.53 -9.31
N ALA A 149 10.26 -2.29 -9.38
CA ALA A 149 9.26 -3.36 -9.43
C ALA A 149 8.89 -3.78 -10.87
N ASN A 150 9.24 -2.96 -11.87
CA ASN A 150 8.84 -3.14 -13.27
C ASN A 150 10.02 -2.96 -14.24
N PRO A 151 11.08 -3.79 -14.15
CA PRO A 151 12.35 -3.54 -14.84
C PRO A 151 12.26 -3.57 -16.38
N LYS A 152 11.21 -4.19 -16.92
CA LYS A 152 10.97 -4.28 -18.38
C LYS A 152 10.08 -3.16 -18.92
N HIS A 153 9.65 -2.22 -18.09
CA HIS A 153 8.75 -1.14 -18.50
C HIS A 153 9.47 -0.07 -19.31
N LYS A 154 9.36 -0.17 -20.64
CA LYS A 154 10.10 0.67 -21.61
C LYS A 154 9.84 2.17 -21.46
N ALA A 155 8.61 2.57 -21.13
CA ALA A 155 8.28 3.99 -20.99
C ALA A 155 9.01 4.62 -19.78
N THR A 156 9.07 3.92 -18.65
CA THR A 156 9.78 4.40 -17.46
C THR A 156 11.28 4.48 -17.69
N LEU A 157 11.88 3.50 -18.38
CA LEU A 157 13.29 3.58 -18.79
C LEU A 157 13.58 4.85 -19.61
N LYS A 158 12.69 5.18 -20.56
CA LYS A 158 12.83 6.42 -21.34
C LYS A 158 12.68 7.68 -20.48
N ASN A 159 11.74 7.69 -19.53
CA ASN A 159 11.55 8.82 -18.61
C ASN A 159 12.81 9.04 -17.75
N LEU A 160 13.41 7.98 -17.21
CA LEU A 160 14.63 8.08 -16.40
C LEU A 160 15.84 8.56 -17.22
N LEU A 161 16.02 8.05 -18.45
CA LEU A 161 17.04 8.55 -19.39
C LEU A 161 16.81 10.00 -19.79
N TYR A 162 15.56 10.47 -19.80
CA TYR A 162 15.25 11.88 -19.98
C TYR A 162 15.67 12.69 -18.75
N TYR A 163 15.28 12.27 -17.54
CA TYR A 163 15.63 12.98 -16.32
C TYR A 163 17.14 13.04 -16.05
N GLN A 164 17.89 11.97 -16.35
CA GLN A 164 19.34 11.94 -16.20
C GLN A 164 20.05 13.02 -17.02
N ARG A 165 19.43 13.51 -18.11
CA ARG A 165 19.98 14.56 -18.97
C ARG A 165 19.59 15.98 -18.54
N LEU A 166 18.75 16.12 -17.51
CA LEU A 166 18.36 17.43 -17.00
C LEU A 166 19.47 18.02 -16.11
N PRO A 167 19.73 19.34 -16.22
CA PRO A 167 20.72 19.99 -15.37
C PRO A 167 20.28 19.92 -13.90
N GLY A 168 21.25 19.64 -13.01
CA GLY A 168 21.00 19.58 -11.56
C GLY A 168 20.42 18.26 -11.07
N ILE A 169 20.23 17.26 -11.93
CA ILE A 169 19.94 15.89 -11.52
C ILE A 169 21.23 15.14 -11.27
N LEU A 170 21.30 14.52 -10.10
CA LEU A 170 22.45 13.78 -9.58
C LEU A 170 22.04 12.31 -9.38
N ASP A 171 23.03 11.42 -9.33
CA ASP A 171 22.80 9.98 -9.14
C ASP A 171 22.09 9.68 -7.80
N ASP A 172 22.29 10.52 -6.79
CA ASP A 172 21.64 10.40 -5.48
C ASP A 172 20.12 10.69 -5.51
N HIS A 173 19.58 11.23 -6.61
CA HIS A 173 18.12 11.40 -6.77
C HIS A 173 17.43 10.10 -7.24
N PHE A 174 18.17 9.09 -7.70
CA PHE A 174 17.65 7.80 -8.16
C PHE A 174 17.47 6.84 -6.97
N ILE A 175 16.54 7.19 -6.07
CA ILE A 175 16.28 6.44 -4.83
C ILE A 175 15.02 5.59 -4.99
N ASP A 176 15.13 4.32 -4.59
CA ASP A 176 13.96 3.46 -4.37
C ASP A 176 13.33 3.78 -3.00
N MET A 177 12.20 4.48 -3.01
CA MET A 177 11.46 4.89 -1.81
C MET A 177 10.78 3.72 -1.08
N GLU A 178 10.67 2.56 -1.71
CA GLU A 178 10.12 1.33 -1.12
C GLU A 178 11.22 0.32 -0.75
N ARG A 179 12.49 0.72 -0.86
CA ARG A 179 13.63 -0.14 -0.53
C ARG A 179 13.61 -0.52 0.94
N LYS A 180 13.67 -1.83 1.19
CA LYS A 180 13.89 -2.33 2.55
C LYS A 180 15.37 -2.20 2.89
N ILE A 181 15.67 -1.85 4.14
CA ILE A 181 17.04 -1.63 4.66
C ILE A 181 18.00 -2.81 4.34
N PHE A 182 17.48 -4.02 4.12
CA PHE A 182 18.27 -5.24 3.81
C PHE A 182 18.50 -5.54 2.32
N GLN A 183 18.04 -4.70 1.39
CA GLN A 183 18.36 -4.84 -0.04
C GLN A 183 19.58 -3.97 -0.35
N TYR A 184 20.67 -4.56 -0.86
CA TYR A 184 21.87 -3.82 -1.33
C TYR A 184 21.56 -3.00 -2.59
N PRO A 185 22.29 -1.90 -2.87
CA PRO A 185 22.06 -1.12 -4.07
C PRO A 185 22.49 -1.95 -5.27
N ILE A 186 21.62 -2.08 -6.27
CA ILE A 186 22.04 -2.55 -7.58
C ILE A 186 22.56 -1.29 -8.28
N TYR A 187 23.89 -1.14 -8.34
CA TYR A 187 24.52 -0.15 -9.20
C TYR A 187 24.21 -0.57 -10.65
N LEU A 188 23.54 0.30 -11.39
CA LEU A 188 23.33 0.19 -12.84
C LEU A 188 24.54 0.75 -13.58
#